data_AF-A0A845JSQ7-F1
#
_entry.id   AF-A0A845JSQ7-F1
#
_cell.length_a   1.000
_cell.length_b   1.000
_cell.length_c   1.000
_cell.angle_alpha   90.00
_cell.angle_beta   90.00
_cell.angle_gamma   90.00
#
_symmetry.space_group_name_H-M   'P 1'
#
loop_
_entity.id
_entity.type
_entity.pdbx_description
1 polymer ?
#
loop_
_entity_poly.entity_id
_entity_poly.type
_entity_poly.pdbx_seq_one_letter_code
_entity_poly.pdbx_strand_id
1 'polypeptide(L)' 'MFNVQLRPEVRKQLKDPDGFASGLGLVYTGLTITMAGVVMMLILYFNKPEHVLHPTWILFIGLSIVAWGEIKKARCK' A
#
# COMPACT_ATOMS: atom_id res chain seq x y z
N MET A 1 -4.17 7.28 -8.54
CA MET A 1 -2.88 6.63 -8.26
C MET A 1 -1.94 7.71 -7.74
N PHE A 2 -1.36 7.54 -6.54
CA PHE A 2 -0.57 8.59 -5.88
C PHE A 2 0.58 9.07 -6.77
N ASN A 3 0.69 10.39 -6.96
CA ASN A 3 1.73 11.00 -7.78
C ASN A 3 2.95 11.28 -6.91
N VAL A 4 3.83 10.29 -6.77
CA VAL A 4 5.00 10.36 -5.89
C VAL A 4 6.15 11.02 -6.62
N GLN A 5 6.45 12.26 -6.28
CA GLN A 5 7.65 12.93 -6.79
C GLN A 5 8.85 12.60 -5.89
N LEU A 6 9.86 11.96 -6.48
CA LEU A 6 11.12 11.67 -5.79
C LEU A 6 11.99 12.92 -5.74
N ARG A 7 12.64 13.14 -4.59
CA ARG A 7 13.68 14.18 -4.50
C ARG A 7 14.78 13.90 -5.54
N PRO A 8 15.35 14.95 -6.17
CA PRO A 8 16.35 14.79 -7.22
C PRO A 8 17.61 14.04 -6.75
N GLU A 9 17.95 14.12 -5.47
CA GLU A 9 19.04 13.36 -4.83
C GLU A 9 18.81 11.84 -4.91
N VAL A 10 17.59 11.40 -4.65
CA VAL A 10 17.20 9.98 -4.67
C VAL A 10 17.10 9.49 -6.11
N ARG A 11 16.62 10.33 -7.03
CA ARG A 11 16.56 10.00 -8.47
C ARG A 11 17.94 9.69 -9.06
N LYS A 12 19.00 10.39 -8.63
CA LYS A 12 20.37 10.18 -9.12
C LYS A 12 21.01 8.87 -8.65
N GLN A 13 20.48 8.27 -7.59
CA GLN A 13 21.00 7.02 -7.00
C GLN A 13 20.25 5.77 -7.47
N LEU A 14 19.13 5.94 -8.19
CA LEU A 14 18.25 4.85 -8.61
C LEU A 14 18.52 4.48 -10.07
N LYS A 15 18.49 3.17 -10.37
CA LYS A 15 18.58 2.66 -11.74
C LYS A 15 17.40 3.09 -12.61
N ASP A 16 16.18 3.07 -12.06
CA ASP A 16 14.95 3.52 -12.73
C ASP A 16 14.07 4.36 -11.77
N PRO A 17 14.22 5.69 -11.77
CA PRO A 17 13.51 6.56 -10.84
C PRO A 17 11.99 6.59 -11.05
N ASP A 18 11.51 6.44 -12.29
CA ASP A 18 10.07 6.48 -12.57
C ASP A 18 9.40 5.15 -12.21
N GLY A 19 10.08 4.03 -12.43
CA GLY A 19 9.68 2.72 -11.93
C GLY A 19 9.59 2.65 -10.40
N PHE A 20 10.56 3.28 -9.70
CA PHE A 20 10.57 3.38 -8.25
C PHE A 20 9.44 4.27 -7.70
N ALA A 21 9.17 5.42 -8.33
CA ALA A 21 8.04 6.29 -7.99
C ALA A 21 6.69 5.58 -8.16
N SER A 22 6.54 4.83 -9.25
CA SER A 22 5.36 3.99 -9.49
C SER A 22 5.21 2.88 -8.44
N GLY A 23 6.31 2.24 -8.04
CA GLY A 23 6.33 1.26 -6.95
C GLY A 23 5.90 1.86 -5.61
N LEU A 24 6.38 3.07 -5.27
CA LEU A 24 5.91 3.81 -4.09
C LEU A 24 4.42 4.14 -4.16
N GLY A 25 3.92 4.54 -5.33
CA GLY A 25 2.50 4.78 -5.54
C GLY A 25 1.63 3.54 -5.26
N LEU A 26 2.12 2.35 -5.63
CA LEU A 26 1.48 1.08 -5.32
C LEU A 26 1.52 0.76 -3.82
N VAL A 27 2.66 0.96 -3.16
CA VAL A 27 2.79 0.80 -1.70
C VAL A 27 1.79 1.70 -0.96
N TYR A 28 1.71 2.99 -1.30
CA TYR A 28 0.75 3.90 -0.67
C TYR A 28 -0.71 3.51 -0.94
N THR A 29 -1.00 3.01 -2.13
CA THR A 29 -2.35 2.52 -2.47
C THR A 29 -2.70 1.29 -1.64
N GLY A 30 -1.79 0.32 -1.55
CA GLY A 30 -1.98 -0.89 -0.73
C GLY A 30 -2.15 -0.57 0.75
N LEU A 31 -1.33 0.34 1.29
CA LEU A 31 -1.46 0.83 2.68
C LEU A 31 -2.81 1.51 2.92
N THR A 32 -3.28 2.33 1.97
CA THR A 32 -4.59 2.99 2.08
C THR A 32 -5.71 1.95 2.15
N ILE A 33 -5.66 0.91 1.33
CA ILE A 33 -6.63 -0.20 1.33
C ILE A 33 -6.60 -0.95 2.66
N THR A 34 -5.40 -1.28 3.16
CA THR A 34 -5.25 -1.95 4.47
C THR A 34 -5.82 -1.09 5.60
N MET A 35 -5.51 0.20 5.64
CA MET A 35 -6.04 1.12 6.65
C MET A 35 -7.56 1.27 6.58
N ALA A 36 -8.14 1.33 5.38
CA ALA A 36 -9.59 1.33 5.20
C ALA A 36 -10.23 0.03 5.73
N GLY A 37 -9.59 -1.12 5.50
CA GLY A 37 -10.01 -2.41 6.08
C GLY A 37 -10.01 -2.39 7.61
N VAL A 38 -8.95 -1.86 8.23
CA VAL A 38 -8.85 -1.72 9.70
C VAL A 38 -9.95 -0.79 10.25
N VAL A 39 -10.22 0.33 9.59
CA VAL A 39 -11.31 1.24 10.00
C VAL A 39 -12.66 0.54 9.92
N MET A 40 -12.90 -0.26 8.88
CA MET A 40 -14.13 -1.04 8.75
C MET A 40 -14.26 -2.09 9.87
N MET A 41 -13.17 -2.77 10.22
CA MET A 41 -13.13 -3.69 11.38
C MET A 41 -13.44 -2.97 12.69
N LEU A 42 -12.91 -1.76 12.89
CA LEU A 42 -13.14 -0.96 14.08
C LEU A 42 -14.60 -0.49 14.17
N ILE A 43 -15.23 -0.10 13.05
CA ILE A 43 -16.66 0.22 13.01
C ILE A 43 -17.50 -1.02 13.34
N LEU A 44 -17.14 -2.18 12.80
CA LEU A 44 -17.82 -3.44 13.11
C LEU A 44 -17.65 -3.85 14.57
N TYR A 45 -16.52 -3.54 15.18
CA TYR A 45 -16.27 -3.85 16.59
C TYR A 45 -17.29 -3.21 17.53
N PHE A 46 -17.70 -1.97 17.25
CA PHE A 46 -18.71 -1.27 18.06
C PHE A 46 -20.15 -1.60 17.68
N ASN A 47 -20.43 -2.02 16.44
CA ASN A 47 -21.81 -2.25 15.95
C ASN A 47 -22.23 -3.72 15.92
N LYS A 48 -21.33 -4.62 15.51
CA LYS A 48 -21.55 -6.07 15.28
C LYS A 48 -20.25 -6.86 15.48
N PRO A 49 -19.83 -7.11 16.74
CA PRO A 49 -18.53 -7.69 17.05
C PRO A 49 -18.30 -9.07 16.41
N GLU A 50 -19.36 -9.85 16.20
CA GLU A 50 -19.33 -11.15 15.51
C GLU A 50 -18.84 -11.06 14.05
N HIS A 51 -18.97 -9.90 13.41
CA HIS A 51 -18.58 -9.69 12.02
C HIS A 51 -17.24 -8.95 11.85
N VAL A 52 -16.54 -8.62 12.94
CA VAL A 52 -15.28 -7.86 12.92
C VAL A 52 -14.23 -8.47 11.99
N LEU A 53 -14.19 -9.80 11.87
CA LEU A 53 -13.22 -10.50 11.04
C LEU A 53 -13.66 -10.67 9.58
N HIS A 54 -14.89 -10.33 9.22
CA HIS A 54 -15.37 -10.47 7.84
C HIS A 54 -14.55 -9.68 6.80
N PRO A 55 -14.08 -8.44 7.06
CA PRO A 55 -13.27 -7.69 6.09
C PRO A 55 -11.78 -8.04 6.13
N THR A 56 -11.37 -9.16 6.75
CA THR A 56 -9.95 -9.58 6.79
C THR A 56 -9.36 -9.78 5.39
N TRP A 57 -10.17 -10.19 4.41
CA TRP A 57 -9.72 -10.32 3.02
C TRP A 57 -9.23 -9.00 2.41
N ILE A 58 -9.78 -7.85 2.85
CA ILE A 58 -9.34 -6.52 2.42
C ILE A 58 -7.90 -6.26 2.87
N LEU A 59 -7.53 -6.70 4.07
CA LEU A 59 -6.17 -6.60 4.58
C LEU A 59 -5.19 -7.40 3.72
N PHE A 60 -5.56 -8.63 3.35
CA PHE A 60 -4.72 -9.47 2.49
C PHE A 60 -4.54 -8.85 1.10
N ILE A 61 -5.58 -8.25 0.52
CA ILE A 61 -5.47 -7.53 -0.76
C ILE A 61 -4.54 -6.32 -0.63
N GLY A 62 -4.73 -5.49 0.39
CA GLY A 62 -3.88 -4.32 0.64
C GLY A 62 -2.41 -4.70 0.83
N LEU A 63 -2.13 -5.74 1.63
CA LEU A 63 -0.78 -6.25 1.86
C LEU A 63 -0.16 -6.86 0.60
N SER A 64 -0.94 -7.55 -0.23
CA SER A 64 -0.46 -8.09 -1.50
C SER A 64 -0.04 -6.99 -2.47
N ILE A 65 -0.79 -5.89 -2.51
CA ILE A 65 -0.46 -4.70 -3.31
C ILE A 65 0.82 -4.03 -2.78
N VAL A 66 0.98 -3.93 -1.45
CA VAL A 66 2.21 -3.42 -0.82
C VAL A 66 3.41 -4.29 -1.20
N ALA A 67 3.29 -5.62 -1.04
CA ALA A 67 4.36 -6.54 -1.40
C ALA A 67 4.77 -6.41 -2.87
N TRP A 68 3.80 -6.27 -3.77
CA TRP A 68 4.07 -6.01 -5.18
C TRP A 68 4.78 -4.67 -5.41
N GLY A 69 4.36 -3.62 -4.72
CA GLY A 69 4.99 -2.30 -4.77
C GLY A 69 6.44 -2.34 -4.28
N GLU A 70 6.72 -3.05 -3.18
CA GLU A 70 8.08 -3.23 -2.65
C GLU A 70 8.98 -4.07 -3.59
N ILE A 71 8.44 -5.14 -4.19
CA ILE A 71 9.18 -5.91 -5.22
C ILE A 71 9.51 -5.01 -6.41
N LYS A 72 8.56 -4.18 -6.88
CA LYS A 72 8.80 -3.25 -7.97
C LYS A 72 9.88 -2.22 -7.60
N LYS A 73 9.82 -1.65 -6.39
CA LYS A 73 10.86 -0.75 -5.87
C LYS A 73 12.23 -1.42 -5.83
N ALA A 74 12.32 -2.66 -5.36
CA ALA A 74 13.57 -3.41 -5.25
C ALA A 74 14.21 -3.71 -6.62
N ARG A 75 13.40 -3.89 -7.67
CA ARG A 75 13.90 -4.08 -9.05
C ARG A 75 14.35 -2.79 -9.73
N CYS A 76 13.79 -1.65 -9.33
CA CYS A 76 14.08 -0.33 -9.89
C CYS A 76 15.15 0.44 -9.10
N LYS A 77 15.57 -0.09 -7.95
CA LYS A 77 16.71 0.40 -7.16
C LYS A 77 18.01 -0.05 -7.79
#